data_AF-A0A8E7UEF8-F1
#
_entry.id   AF-A0A8E7UEF8-F1
#
_cell.length_a   1.000
_cell.length_b   1.000
_cell.length_c   1.000
_cell.angle_alpha   90.00
_cell.angle_beta   90.00
_cell.angle_gamma   90.00
#
_symmetry.space_group_name_H-M   'P 1'
#
loop_
_entity.id
_entity.type
_entity.pdbx_description
1 polymer ?
#
loop_
_entity_poly.entity_id
_entity_poly.type
_entity_poly.pdbx_seq_one_letter_code
_entity_poly.pdbx_strand_id
1 'polypeptide(L)'
;MQFEKNLKLLISSRHLFIYVLSNEEERFEYVLHTIADSTYINKIYCWNFIDGYQNDPNYLAYAKKNPLAALELIDNIDSVTPKIFLLKDFNLFINDISIIRKIKNLFHKFKNSNLHIIILASAVNIPKPLVDIIAVLDFPLPSVSEILIELQRLFCILEINSYDNIENLALAYKGMSIDFVRKSMAKFVSMKITLSQIFSLIADEKKQFIQQTNILDFCPVNHCLDDIGGLFFLKQWLQKRSNVFSSQAKSYGLPVPKGILLVGIQGTGKSLSAKVIAQQWQLPLFRLDVGKIFGGVVGESENNMRSMIKWAENLAPCVLWIDEIDKVFSRLNSNTDSGTSNRVLSTLLVWLSEKNKNVFVVATANDILCLPSELLRKGRFDEIFFLDLPNMKERYKIFQIHLKKIRPLTWKQYNIDYFSELTENFSGAEIKQSIIEAMHNAFYEKRDFNSEDIISAISELIPLAFTDQATVLSMQQWAKLGKVRLASK
;
A
#
# COMPACT_ATOMS: atom_id res chain seq x y z
N MET A 1 -19.65 10.31 -4.23
CA MET A 1 -20.35 10.01 -5.52
C MET A 1 -20.72 8.54 -5.74
N GLN A 2 -19.80 7.58 -5.93
CA GLN A 2 -20.20 6.18 -6.22
C GLN A 2 -20.85 5.47 -5.01
N PHE A 3 -20.31 5.67 -3.81
CA PHE A 3 -20.88 5.11 -2.59
C PHE A 3 -22.29 5.63 -2.31
N GLU A 4 -22.49 6.95 -2.30
CA GLU A 4 -23.81 7.56 -2.05
C GLU A 4 -24.85 7.07 -3.04
N LYS A 5 -24.49 6.94 -4.32
CA LYS A 5 -25.38 6.39 -5.35
C LYS A 5 -25.77 4.94 -5.03
N ASN A 6 -24.82 4.11 -4.64
CA ASN A 6 -25.07 2.71 -4.29
C ASN A 6 -25.92 2.58 -3.02
N LEU A 7 -25.64 3.38 -1.98
CA LEU A 7 -26.42 3.38 -0.75
C LEU A 7 -27.86 3.86 -1.00
N LYS A 8 -28.04 4.94 -1.78
CA LYS A 8 -29.37 5.39 -2.24
C LYS A 8 -30.10 4.30 -3.01
N LEU A 9 -29.40 3.58 -3.88
CA LEU A 9 -29.98 2.46 -4.63
C LEU A 9 -30.47 1.36 -3.67
N LEU A 10 -29.65 0.93 -2.72
CA LEU A 10 -30.05 -0.11 -1.75
C LEU A 10 -31.25 0.31 -0.89
N ILE A 11 -31.27 1.58 -0.46
CA ILE A 11 -32.40 2.16 0.27
C ILE A 11 -33.65 2.14 -0.63
N SER A 12 -33.53 2.61 -1.87
CA SER A 12 -34.65 2.65 -2.82
C SER A 12 -35.17 1.26 -3.22
N SER A 13 -34.31 0.24 -3.22
CA SER A 13 -34.67 -1.16 -3.48
C SER A 13 -35.08 -1.92 -2.23
N ARG A 14 -35.33 -1.22 -1.10
CA ARG A 14 -35.86 -1.76 0.15
C ARG A 14 -35.00 -2.85 0.79
N HIS A 15 -33.67 -2.75 0.68
CA HIS A 15 -32.81 -3.61 1.48
C HIS A 15 -32.97 -3.27 2.96
N LEU A 16 -33.42 -4.25 3.74
CA LEU A 16 -33.55 -4.09 5.18
C LEU A 16 -32.19 -4.06 5.86
N PHE A 17 -31.27 -4.98 5.55
CA PHE A 17 -29.96 -5.03 6.20
C PHE A 17 -28.86 -4.60 5.24
N ILE A 18 -28.14 -3.56 5.63
CA ILE A 18 -26.99 -3.02 4.91
C ILE A 18 -25.80 -3.01 5.85
N TYR A 19 -24.66 -3.49 5.40
CA TYR A 19 -23.42 -3.53 6.16
C TYR A 19 -22.42 -2.58 5.52
N VAL A 20 -21.98 -1.57 6.27
CA VAL A 20 -21.06 -0.54 5.79
C VAL A 20 -19.70 -0.74 6.45
N LEU A 21 -18.67 -0.96 5.62
CA LEU A 21 -17.29 -1.09 6.08
C LEU A 21 -16.63 0.30 6.18
N SER A 22 -16.36 0.76 7.40
CA SER A 22 -15.69 2.04 7.69
C SER A 22 -15.18 2.13 9.13
N ASN A 23 -14.15 2.95 9.33
CA ASN A 23 -13.73 3.43 10.66
C ASN A 23 -14.12 4.90 10.92
N GLU A 24 -14.68 5.59 9.91
CA GLU A 24 -15.07 7.00 10.00
C GLU A 24 -16.55 7.15 10.35
N GLU A 25 -16.91 7.01 11.62
CA GLU A 25 -18.31 7.09 12.07
C GLU A 25 -18.95 8.45 11.80
N GLU A 26 -18.33 9.54 12.26
CA GLU A 26 -18.90 10.89 12.16
C GLU A 26 -19.13 11.29 10.69
N ARG A 27 -18.16 10.97 9.82
CA ARG A 27 -18.27 11.26 8.39
C ARG A 27 -19.38 10.42 7.76
N PHE A 28 -19.49 9.15 8.14
CA PHE A 28 -20.57 8.30 7.63
C PHE A 28 -21.94 8.80 8.08
N GLU A 29 -22.09 9.21 9.34
CA GLU A 29 -23.33 9.81 9.85
C GLU A 29 -23.72 11.07 9.06
N TYR A 30 -22.77 11.98 8.80
CA TYR A 30 -23.03 13.17 7.99
C TYR A 30 -23.53 12.83 6.57
N VAL A 31 -22.89 11.88 5.90
CA VAL A 31 -23.32 11.40 4.57
C VAL A 31 -24.69 10.72 4.67
N LEU A 32 -24.93 9.93 5.72
CA LEU A 32 -26.20 9.25 5.94
C LEU A 32 -27.35 10.24 6.12
N HIS A 33 -27.15 11.32 6.90
CA HIS A 33 -28.12 12.40 7.05
C HIS A 33 -28.42 13.08 5.70
N THR A 34 -27.37 13.41 4.94
CA THR A 34 -27.52 14.02 3.60
C THR A 34 -28.32 13.10 2.65
N ILE A 35 -28.10 11.79 2.73
CA ILE A 35 -28.85 10.80 1.96
C ILE A 35 -30.30 10.72 2.43
N ALA A 36 -30.53 10.63 3.74
CA ALA A 36 -31.85 10.55 4.33
C ALA A 36 -32.73 11.74 3.93
N ASP A 37 -32.19 12.96 3.99
CA ASP A 37 -32.85 14.19 3.55
C ASP A 37 -33.26 14.11 2.07
N SER A 38 -32.36 13.62 1.21
CA SER A 38 -32.65 13.45 -0.22
C SER A 38 -33.64 12.34 -0.56
N THR A 39 -33.89 11.42 0.37
CA THR A 39 -34.81 10.28 0.23
C THR A 39 -36.08 10.42 1.06
N TYR A 40 -36.30 11.59 1.67
CA TYR A 40 -37.43 11.90 2.55
C TYR A 40 -37.56 10.94 3.75
N ILE A 41 -36.43 10.48 4.27
CA ILE A 41 -36.38 9.66 5.47
C ILE A 41 -36.20 10.57 6.68
N ASN A 42 -37.26 10.70 7.47
CA ASN A 42 -37.31 11.74 8.51
C ASN A 42 -36.69 11.32 9.85
N LYS A 43 -36.34 10.03 10.05
CA LYS A 43 -35.82 9.54 11.34
C LYS A 43 -34.66 8.57 11.16
N ILE A 44 -33.53 8.93 11.77
CA ILE A 44 -32.34 8.10 11.92
C ILE A 44 -32.13 7.81 13.41
N TYR A 45 -32.05 6.52 13.75
CA TYR A 45 -31.80 6.03 15.10
C TYR A 45 -30.37 5.49 15.19
N CYS A 46 -29.49 6.17 15.92
CA CYS A 46 -28.13 5.68 16.15
C CYS A 46 -28.05 4.91 17.46
N TRP A 47 -27.42 3.73 17.44
CA TRP A 47 -27.15 2.89 18.60
C TRP A 47 -25.66 2.51 18.66
N ASN A 48 -25.10 2.54 19.87
CA ASN A 48 -23.82 1.90 20.18
C ASN A 48 -23.95 1.07 21.48
N PHE A 49 -23.02 0.15 21.71
CA PHE A 49 -23.09 -0.78 22.84
C PHE A 49 -23.04 -0.09 24.22
N ILE A 50 -22.34 1.04 24.35
CA ILE A 50 -22.11 1.70 25.64
C ILE A 50 -23.27 2.62 26.02
N ASP A 51 -23.72 3.43 25.07
CA ASP A 51 -24.68 4.51 25.26
C ASP A 51 -26.11 4.10 24.90
N GLY A 52 -26.30 3.01 24.17
CA GLY A 52 -27.61 2.65 23.64
C GLY A 52 -28.05 3.57 22.51
N TYR A 53 -29.36 3.78 22.34
CA TYR A 53 -29.90 4.72 21.35
C TYR A 53 -29.73 6.18 21.77
N GLN A 54 -29.32 7.06 20.84
CA GLN A 54 -28.96 8.46 21.16
C GLN A 54 -29.87 9.52 20.51
N ASN A 55 -30.40 9.27 19.31
CA ASN A 55 -30.96 10.34 18.45
C ASN A 55 -32.49 10.51 18.51
N ASP A 56 -33.18 9.81 19.42
CA ASP A 56 -34.61 10.00 19.66
C ASP A 56 -34.86 10.13 21.17
N PRO A 57 -35.46 11.24 21.64
CA PRO A 57 -35.74 11.47 23.06
C PRO A 57 -36.52 10.33 23.73
N ASN A 58 -37.40 9.63 22.99
CA ASN A 58 -38.23 8.56 23.55
C ASN A 58 -37.44 7.28 23.86
N TYR A 59 -36.28 7.13 23.24
CA TYR A 59 -35.46 5.91 23.33
C TYR A 59 -34.03 6.21 23.80
N LEU A 60 -33.81 7.40 24.34
CA LEU A 60 -32.50 7.83 24.81
C LEU A 60 -31.99 6.84 25.86
N ALA A 61 -30.76 6.35 25.67
CA ALA A 61 -30.14 5.33 26.51
C ALA A 61 -30.81 3.94 26.52
N TYR A 62 -31.78 3.68 25.65
CA TYR A 62 -32.38 2.35 25.53
C TYR A 62 -31.38 1.34 24.94
N ALA A 63 -31.45 0.08 25.41
CA ALA A 63 -30.60 -1.03 24.97
C ALA A 63 -29.09 -0.83 25.23
N LYS A 64 -28.72 -0.07 26.26
CA LYS A 64 -27.34 -0.03 26.77
C LYS A 64 -26.85 -1.44 27.13
N LYS A 65 -25.67 -1.79 26.64
CA LYS A 65 -24.99 -3.08 26.87
C LYS A 65 -25.84 -4.31 26.50
N ASN A 66 -26.89 -4.15 25.71
CA ASN A 66 -27.80 -5.22 25.35
C ASN A 66 -28.14 -5.15 23.84
N PRO A 67 -27.36 -5.83 22.98
CA PRO A 67 -27.57 -5.82 21.54
C PRO A 67 -28.89 -6.49 21.11
N LEU A 68 -29.40 -7.46 21.88
CA LEU A 68 -30.68 -8.10 21.58
C LEU A 68 -31.85 -7.11 21.80
N ALA A 69 -31.83 -6.39 22.92
CA ALA A 69 -32.80 -5.32 23.19
C ALA A 69 -32.78 -4.25 22.09
N ALA A 70 -31.61 -3.96 21.51
CA ALA A 70 -31.51 -3.01 20.40
C ALA A 70 -32.35 -3.44 19.19
N LEU A 71 -32.36 -4.74 18.87
CA LEU A 71 -33.19 -5.33 17.82
C LEU A 71 -34.65 -5.48 18.22
N GLU A 72 -34.95 -5.65 19.51
CA GLU A 72 -36.33 -5.71 20.01
C GLU A 72 -37.05 -4.36 19.86
N LEU A 73 -36.34 -3.25 20.09
CA LEU A 73 -36.88 -1.92 19.82
C LEU A 73 -37.27 -1.77 18.34
N ILE A 74 -36.44 -2.27 17.43
CA ILE A 74 -36.74 -2.23 15.99
C ILE A 74 -37.98 -3.06 15.66
N ASP A 75 -38.14 -4.22 16.32
CA ASP A 75 -39.31 -5.08 16.17
C ASP A 75 -40.62 -4.39 16.59
N ASN A 76 -40.54 -3.55 17.62
CA ASN A 76 -41.70 -2.88 18.24
C ASN A 76 -42.03 -1.52 17.62
N ILE A 77 -41.17 -0.97 16.76
CA ILE A 77 -41.41 0.31 16.10
C ILE A 77 -42.35 0.14 14.90
N ASP A 78 -43.23 1.12 14.71
CA ASP A 78 -44.11 1.17 13.55
C ASP A 78 -43.33 1.30 12.23
N SER A 79 -43.82 0.65 11.19
CA SER A 79 -43.20 0.60 9.85
C SER A 79 -43.86 1.51 8.81
N VAL A 80 -44.86 2.32 9.21
CA VAL A 80 -45.57 3.24 8.29
C VAL A 80 -44.64 4.31 7.70
N THR A 81 -43.76 4.91 8.51
CA THR A 81 -42.81 5.92 8.03
C THR A 81 -41.46 5.28 7.70
N PRO A 82 -40.76 5.76 6.65
CA PRO A 82 -39.39 5.37 6.40
C PRO A 82 -38.48 5.69 7.60
N LYS A 83 -37.63 4.74 8.00
CA LYS A 83 -36.73 4.86 9.15
C LYS A 83 -35.41 4.18 8.87
N ILE A 84 -34.31 4.76 9.35
CA ILE A 84 -32.99 4.14 9.33
C ILE A 84 -32.52 3.89 10.77
N PHE A 85 -32.02 2.70 11.03
CA PHE A 85 -31.31 2.34 12.26
C PHE A 85 -29.83 2.17 11.95
N LEU A 86 -28.98 2.99 12.54
CA LEU A 86 -27.53 2.88 12.45
C LEU A 86 -26.99 2.17 13.71
N LEU A 87 -26.51 0.94 13.53
CA LEU A 87 -25.94 0.14 14.61
C LEU A 87 -24.41 0.13 14.48
N LYS A 88 -23.72 0.80 15.40
CA LYS A 88 -22.26 0.91 15.44
C LYS A 88 -21.64 -0.31 16.10
N ASP A 89 -20.60 -0.88 15.48
CA ASP A 89 -19.85 -2.07 15.94
C ASP A 89 -20.72 -3.30 16.25
N PHE A 90 -21.89 -3.39 15.62
CA PHE A 90 -22.83 -4.50 15.87
C PHE A 90 -22.29 -5.85 15.35
N ASN A 91 -21.28 -5.81 14.47
CA ASN A 91 -20.57 -6.98 13.96
C ASN A 91 -19.85 -7.79 15.04
N LEU A 92 -19.58 -7.20 16.21
CA LEU A 92 -19.00 -7.92 17.35
C LEU A 92 -19.99 -8.91 17.99
N PHE A 93 -21.29 -8.67 17.84
CA PHE A 93 -22.35 -9.46 18.48
C PHE A 93 -23.09 -10.39 17.52
N ILE A 94 -22.93 -10.18 16.20
CA ILE A 94 -23.74 -10.85 15.17
C ILE A 94 -23.57 -12.39 15.13
N ASN A 95 -22.52 -12.92 15.77
CA ASN A 95 -22.25 -14.36 15.84
C ASN A 95 -23.13 -15.10 16.87
N ASP A 96 -23.83 -14.40 17.76
CA ASP A 96 -24.74 -15.00 18.74
C ASP A 96 -25.99 -15.60 18.06
N ILE A 97 -26.35 -16.82 18.43
CA ILE A 97 -27.50 -17.56 17.87
C ILE A 97 -28.81 -16.78 18.04
N SER A 98 -29.00 -16.14 19.19
CA SER A 98 -30.19 -15.35 19.52
C SER A 98 -30.30 -14.13 18.60
N ILE A 99 -29.18 -13.47 18.34
CA ILE A 99 -29.09 -12.30 17.45
C ILE A 99 -29.32 -12.73 16.00
N ILE A 100 -28.69 -13.81 15.54
CA ILE A 100 -28.90 -14.37 14.20
C ILE A 100 -30.39 -14.68 13.97
N ARG A 101 -31.04 -15.33 14.94
CA ARG A 101 -32.47 -15.65 14.84
C ARG A 101 -33.32 -14.38 14.81
N LYS A 102 -33.03 -13.39 15.66
CA LYS A 102 -33.78 -12.12 15.70
C LYS A 102 -33.64 -11.35 14.40
N ILE A 103 -32.44 -11.26 13.81
CA ILE A 103 -32.18 -10.66 12.50
C ILE A 103 -33.04 -11.33 11.41
N LYS A 104 -33.09 -12.67 11.38
CA LYS A 104 -33.94 -13.40 10.43
C LYS A 104 -35.42 -13.09 10.61
N ASN A 105 -35.89 -13.03 11.86
CA ASN A 105 -37.28 -12.70 12.16
C ASN A 105 -37.63 -11.28 11.69
N LEU A 106 -36.75 -10.31 11.95
CA LEU A 106 -36.89 -8.93 11.47
C LEU A 106 -36.92 -8.88 9.94
N PHE A 107 -36.06 -9.64 9.26
CA PHE A 107 -36.07 -9.75 7.80
C PHE A 107 -37.41 -10.23 7.26
N HIS A 108 -37.96 -11.31 7.81
CA HIS A 108 -39.26 -11.80 7.35
C HIS A 108 -40.40 -10.81 7.62
N LYS A 109 -40.37 -10.10 8.75
CA LYS A 109 -41.38 -9.10 9.13
C LYS A 109 -41.32 -7.83 8.27
N PHE A 110 -40.12 -7.33 7.99
CA PHE A 110 -39.89 -6.00 7.41
C PHE A 110 -39.31 -6.00 5.99
N LYS A 111 -39.17 -7.14 5.31
CA LYS A 111 -38.64 -7.20 3.92
C LYS A 111 -39.35 -6.29 2.91
N ASN A 112 -40.60 -5.89 3.18
CA ASN A 112 -41.40 -5.05 2.29
C ASN A 112 -41.65 -3.63 2.86
N SER A 113 -41.12 -3.30 4.03
CA SER A 113 -41.26 -1.97 4.62
C SER A 113 -40.14 -1.03 4.15
N ASN A 114 -40.29 0.26 4.46
CA ASN A 114 -39.24 1.27 4.23
C ASN A 114 -38.33 1.42 5.46
N LEU A 115 -38.09 0.32 6.17
CA LEU A 115 -37.19 0.26 7.32
C LEU A 115 -35.84 -0.25 6.86
N HIS A 116 -34.77 0.43 7.26
CA HIS A 116 -33.40 0.05 6.94
C HIS A 116 -32.57 -0.03 8.22
N ILE A 117 -31.76 -1.07 8.33
CA ILE A 117 -30.84 -1.34 9.43
C ILE A 117 -29.44 -1.36 8.81
N ILE A 118 -28.66 -0.36 9.14
CA ILE A 118 -27.29 -0.18 8.68
C ILE A 118 -26.36 -0.58 9.83
N ILE A 119 -25.54 -1.59 9.61
CA ILE A 119 -24.47 -1.99 10.52
C ILE A 119 -23.19 -1.30 10.05
N LEU A 120 -22.63 -0.43 10.88
CA LEU A 120 -21.34 0.21 10.63
C LEU A 120 -20.24 -0.57 11.38
N ALA A 121 -19.21 -1.00 10.66
CA ALA A 121 -18.15 -1.80 11.25
C ALA A 121 -16.80 -1.60 10.54
N SER A 122 -15.72 -1.84 11.29
CA SER A 122 -14.34 -1.73 10.80
C SER A 122 -13.84 -2.95 10.02
N ALA A 123 -14.45 -4.13 10.23
CA ALA A 123 -14.05 -5.39 9.61
C ALA A 123 -15.27 -6.25 9.31
N VAL A 124 -15.29 -6.88 8.13
CA VAL A 124 -16.39 -7.76 7.70
C VAL A 124 -16.38 -9.04 8.53
N ASN A 125 -17.43 -9.21 9.35
CA ASN A 125 -17.70 -10.42 10.10
C ASN A 125 -19.19 -10.75 9.95
N ILE A 126 -19.54 -11.53 8.92
CA ILE A 126 -20.93 -11.90 8.63
C ILE A 126 -21.10 -13.42 8.73
N PRO A 127 -21.96 -13.93 9.63
CA PRO A 127 -22.26 -15.34 9.75
C PRO A 127 -22.85 -15.89 8.44
N LYS A 128 -22.46 -17.11 8.04
CA LYS A 128 -23.02 -17.80 6.86
C LYS A 128 -24.56 -17.75 6.77
N PRO A 129 -25.32 -17.92 7.87
CA PRO A 129 -26.79 -17.88 7.81
C PRO A 129 -27.40 -16.52 7.42
N LEU A 130 -26.61 -15.44 7.38
CA LEU A 130 -27.06 -14.06 7.12
C LEU A 130 -26.55 -13.49 5.79
N VAL A 131 -25.70 -14.22 5.06
CA VAL A 131 -25.04 -13.73 3.83
C VAL A 131 -26.06 -13.29 2.77
N ASP A 132 -27.16 -14.03 2.61
CA ASP A 132 -28.19 -13.71 1.60
C ASP A 132 -29.12 -12.56 2.01
N ILE A 133 -29.05 -12.13 3.28
CA ILE A 133 -29.93 -11.11 3.87
C ILE A 133 -29.25 -9.74 3.87
N ILE A 134 -27.92 -9.72 4.00
CA ILE A 134 -27.14 -8.51 4.27
C ILE A 134 -26.45 -8.04 2.98
N ALA A 135 -26.77 -6.83 2.53
CA ALA A 135 -26.04 -6.18 1.46
C ALA A 135 -24.79 -5.47 2.00
N VAL A 136 -23.60 -5.72 1.44
CA VAL A 136 -22.34 -5.13 1.92
C VAL A 136 -21.92 -3.95 1.03
N LEU A 137 -21.51 -2.84 1.64
CA LEU A 137 -20.95 -1.67 0.98
C LEU A 137 -19.64 -1.21 1.65
N ASP A 138 -18.65 -0.87 0.83
CA ASP A 138 -17.42 -0.23 1.27
C ASP A 138 -17.57 1.29 1.31
N PHE A 139 -17.38 1.91 2.48
CA PHE A 139 -17.30 3.37 2.55
C PHE A 139 -15.84 3.81 2.31
N PRO A 140 -15.57 4.57 1.23
CA PRO A 140 -14.21 4.96 0.88
C PRO A 140 -13.72 6.11 1.77
N LEU A 141 -12.39 6.24 1.88
CA LEU A 141 -11.74 7.42 2.46
C LEU A 141 -12.15 8.73 1.74
N PRO A 142 -11.96 9.91 2.37
CA PRO A 142 -12.43 11.17 1.83
C PRO A 142 -11.79 11.48 0.48
N SER A 143 -12.63 11.94 -0.43
CA SER A 143 -12.18 12.46 -1.72
C SER A 143 -11.39 13.76 -1.52
N VAL A 144 -10.57 14.14 -2.49
CA VAL A 144 -9.80 15.40 -2.41
C VAL A 144 -10.73 16.61 -2.24
N SER A 145 -11.90 16.59 -2.87
CA SER A 145 -12.94 17.61 -2.69
C SER A 145 -13.49 17.66 -1.26
N GLU A 146 -13.72 16.52 -0.63
CA GLU A 146 -14.19 16.48 0.76
C GLU A 146 -13.11 16.95 1.75
N ILE A 147 -11.85 16.57 1.51
CA ILE A 147 -10.71 17.07 2.29
C ILE A 147 -10.59 18.59 2.13
N LEU A 148 -10.77 19.11 0.91
CA LEU A 148 -10.73 20.55 0.64
C LEU A 148 -11.82 21.30 1.40
N ILE A 149 -13.06 20.80 1.39
CA ILE A 149 -14.18 21.38 2.16
C ILE A 149 -13.85 21.39 3.65
N GLU A 150 -13.31 20.29 4.17
CA GLU A 150 -12.93 20.20 5.58
C GLU A 150 -11.78 21.15 5.93
N LEU A 151 -10.76 21.27 5.08
CA LEU A 151 -9.67 22.23 5.27
C LEU A 151 -10.19 23.67 5.26
N GLN A 152 -11.11 24.02 4.35
CA GLN A 152 -11.75 25.34 4.34
C GLN A 152 -12.49 25.60 5.65
N ARG A 153 -13.27 24.63 6.12
CA ARG A 153 -13.97 24.72 7.41
C ARG A 153 -13.00 24.94 8.57
N LEU A 154 -11.91 24.18 8.61
CA LEU A 154 -10.87 24.32 9.65
C LEU A 154 -10.17 25.67 9.57
N PHE A 155 -9.86 26.18 8.38
CA PHE A 155 -9.20 27.48 8.18
C PHE A 155 -10.10 28.62 8.67
N CYS A 156 -11.42 28.53 8.41
CA CYS A 156 -12.39 29.49 8.95
C CYS A 156 -12.44 29.46 10.48
N ILE A 157 -12.45 28.27 11.09
CA ILE A 157 -12.49 28.11 12.56
C ILE A 157 -11.19 28.63 13.22
N LEU A 158 -10.06 28.44 12.54
CA LEU A 158 -8.72 28.77 13.04
C LEU A 158 -8.25 30.17 12.62
N GLU A 159 -9.11 30.95 11.97
CA GLU A 159 -8.84 32.31 11.46
C GLU A 159 -7.58 32.42 10.57
N ILE A 160 -7.31 31.37 9.78
CA ILE A 160 -6.19 31.32 8.85
C ILE A 160 -6.62 31.97 7.53
N ASN A 161 -6.11 33.18 7.27
CA ASN A 161 -6.53 34.00 6.13
C ASN A 161 -5.88 33.60 4.79
N SER A 162 -4.81 32.80 4.80
CA SER A 162 -4.09 32.40 3.58
C SER A 162 -4.67 31.11 2.98
N TYR A 163 -5.37 31.22 1.85
CA TYR A 163 -5.85 30.06 1.07
C TYR A 163 -4.84 29.55 0.04
N ASP A 164 -3.67 30.19 -0.04
CA ASP A 164 -2.61 29.79 -0.95
C ASP A 164 -2.22 28.33 -0.70
N ASN A 165 -2.27 27.51 -1.76
CA ASN A 165 -1.95 26.08 -1.75
C ASN A 165 -2.92 25.16 -0.99
N ILE A 166 -4.15 25.56 -0.66
CA ILE A 166 -5.11 24.65 -0.01
C ILE A 166 -5.41 23.38 -0.83
N GLU A 167 -5.41 23.50 -2.17
CA GLU A 167 -5.55 22.36 -3.07
C GLU A 167 -4.36 21.40 -2.96
N ASN A 168 -3.15 21.94 -2.88
CA ASN A 168 -1.94 21.16 -2.68
C ASN A 168 -1.93 20.50 -1.30
N LEU A 169 -2.45 21.17 -0.26
CA LEU A 169 -2.64 20.57 1.07
C LEU A 169 -3.68 19.43 1.03
N ALA A 170 -4.80 19.61 0.33
CA ALA A 170 -5.80 18.56 0.17
C ALA A 170 -5.22 17.33 -0.56
N LEU A 171 -4.40 17.56 -1.59
CA LEU A 171 -3.63 16.50 -2.26
C LEU A 171 -2.63 15.84 -1.31
N ALA A 172 -1.95 16.64 -0.48
CA ALA A 172 -1.00 16.15 0.52
C ALA A 172 -1.67 15.30 1.60
N TYR A 173 -2.95 15.51 1.92
CA TYR A 173 -3.73 14.70 2.87
C TYR A 173 -4.46 13.51 2.25
N LYS A 174 -4.52 13.41 0.92
CA LYS A 174 -5.19 12.31 0.21
C LYS A 174 -4.80 10.93 0.76
N GLY A 175 -5.79 10.06 0.97
CA GLY A 175 -5.60 8.71 1.52
C GLY A 175 -5.56 8.66 3.05
N MET A 176 -5.97 9.73 3.74
CA MET A 176 -6.15 9.79 5.19
C MET A 176 -7.62 10.07 5.54
N SER A 177 -8.03 9.75 6.77
CA SER A 177 -9.38 10.07 7.27
C SER A 177 -9.54 11.56 7.59
N ILE A 178 -10.78 12.04 7.65
CA ILE A 178 -11.08 13.41 8.08
C ILE A 178 -10.55 13.68 9.49
N ASP A 179 -10.63 12.70 10.40
CA ASP A 179 -10.10 12.85 11.76
C ASP A 179 -8.58 12.99 11.80
N PHE A 180 -7.88 12.31 10.90
CA PHE A 180 -6.43 12.50 10.75
C PHE A 180 -6.14 13.94 10.32
N VAL A 181 -6.86 14.45 9.31
CA VAL A 181 -6.70 15.84 8.83
C VAL A 181 -6.94 16.84 9.97
N ARG A 182 -8.03 16.69 10.73
CA ARG A 182 -8.37 17.56 11.87
C ARG A 182 -7.27 17.56 12.93
N LYS A 183 -6.81 16.38 13.36
CA LYS A 183 -5.78 16.24 14.40
C LYS A 183 -4.43 16.81 13.94
N SER A 184 -4.04 16.53 12.69
CA SER A 184 -2.83 17.04 12.07
C SER A 184 -2.84 18.58 12.00
N MET A 185 -3.93 19.16 11.49
CA MET A 185 -4.08 20.62 11.42
C MET A 185 -4.10 21.29 12.79
N ALA A 186 -4.84 20.74 13.76
CA ALA A 186 -4.88 21.27 15.13
C ALA A 186 -3.49 21.29 15.78
N LYS A 187 -2.69 20.25 15.54
CA LYS A 187 -1.29 20.19 15.99
C LYS A 187 -0.40 21.21 15.29
N PHE A 188 -0.59 21.45 14.00
CA PHE A 188 0.23 22.44 13.27
C PHE A 188 -0.06 23.87 13.70
N VAL A 189 -1.32 24.19 13.98
CA VAL A 189 -1.69 25.50 14.54
C VAL A 189 -1.11 25.69 15.93
N SER A 190 -1.16 24.68 16.80
CA SER A 190 -0.60 24.81 18.15
C SER A 190 0.91 25.01 18.17
N MET A 191 1.62 24.46 17.18
CA MET A 191 3.07 24.60 17.02
C MET A 191 3.50 25.86 16.24
N LYS A 192 2.56 26.70 15.77
CA LYS A 192 2.83 27.91 14.96
C LYS A 192 3.71 27.63 13.73
N ILE A 193 3.47 26.52 13.05
CA ILE A 193 4.28 26.06 11.92
C ILE A 193 4.01 26.94 10.67
N THR A 194 5.06 27.25 9.92
CA THR A 194 4.96 27.96 8.63
C THR A 194 4.54 27.03 7.49
N LEU A 195 3.81 27.56 6.50
CA LEU A 195 3.30 26.79 5.34
C LEU A 195 4.39 25.97 4.61
N SER A 196 5.63 26.43 4.60
CA SER A 196 6.76 25.72 3.98
C SER A 196 7.15 24.42 4.71
N GLN A 197 6.93 24.35 6.02
CA GLN A 197 7.24 23.18 6.85
C GLN A 197 6.07 22.19 6.95
N ILE A 198 4.85 22.64 6.67
CA ILE A 198 3.63 21.82 6.81
C ILE A 198 3.71 20.58 5.92
N PHE A 199 4.10 20.72 4.65
CA PHE A 199 4.16 19.57 3.73
C PHE A 199 5.10 18.47 4.19
N SER A 200 6.29 18.82 4.70
CA SER A 200 7.23 17.84 5.26
C SER A 200 6.65 17.15 6.50
N LEU A 201 5.95 17.89 7.36
CA LEU A 201 5.38 17.32 8.57
C LEU A 201 4.17 16.44 8.27
N ILE A 202 3.33 16.78 7.29
CA ILE A 202 2.26 15.89 6.80
C ILE A 202 2.86 14.59 6.30
N ALA A 203 3.94 14.64 5.52
CA ALA A 203 4.61 13.45 5.03
C ALA A 203 5.13 12.57 6.18
N ASP A 204 5.70 13.17 7.22
CA ASP A 204 6.18 12.47 8.42
C ASP A 204 5.03 11.87 9.26
N GLU A 205 3.92 12.59 9.45
CA GLU A 205 2.75 12.04 10.16
C GLU A 205 2.09 10.91 9.39
N LYS A 206 1.97 11.03 8.06
CA LYS A 206 1.50 9.95 7.20
C LYS A 206 2.39 8.73 7.32
N LYS A 207 3.70 8.92 7.31
CA LYS A 207 4.68 7.85 7.51
C LYS A 207 4.44 7.14 8.85
N GLN A 208 4.30 7.88 9.94
CA GLN A 208 4.05 7.30 11.28
C GLN A 208 2.73 6.53 11.33
N PHE A 209 1.66 7.10 10.77
CA PHE A 209 0.35 6.46 10.75
C PHE A 209 0.34 5.18 9.91
N ILE A 210 0.97 5.19 8.74
CA ILE A 210 1.08 4.00 7.89
C ILE A 210 1.92 2.92 8.59
N GLN A 211 3.00 3.29 9.29
CA GLN A 211 3.79 2.35 10.10
C GLN A 211 2.97 1.70 11.23
N GLN A 212 2.03 2.42 11.85
CA GLN A 212 1.14 1.86 12.88
C GLN A 212 0.20 0.77 12.33
N THR A 213 -0.10 0.78 11.02
CA THR A 213 -0.93 -0.27 10.41
C THR A 213 -0.24 -1.63 10.37
N ASN A 214 1.10 -1.69 10.56
CA ASN A 214 1.94 -2.89 10.45
C ASN A 214 1.88 -3.63 9.09
N ILE A 215 1.17 -3.11 8.08
CA ILE A 215 1.00 -3.75 6.77
C ILE A 215 1.99 -3.20 5.74
N LEU A 216 2.24 -1.88 5.75
CA LEU A 216 3.13 -1.20 4.80
C LEU A 216 4.19 -0.40 5.54
N ASP A 217 5.44 -0.48 5.06
CA ASP A 217 6.54 0.35 5.55
C ASP A 217 6.77 1.52 4.58
N PHE A 218 6.66 2.76 5.06
CA PHE A 218 7.08 3.92 4.26
C PHE A 218 8.61 3.94 4.14
N CYS A 219 9.11 3.99 2.90
CA CYS A 219 10.53 4.02 2.62
C CYS A 219 10.99 5.42 2.22
N PRO A 220 11.93 6.03 2.94
CA PRO A 220 12.51 7.29 2.51
C PRO A 220 13.27 7.09 1.21
N VAL A 221 13.12 8.05 0.30
CA VAL A 221 13.70 7.99 -1.03
C VAL A 221 14.79 9.04 -1.15
N ASN A 222 16.04 8.60 -1.01
CA ASN A 222 17.22 9.48 -1.05
C ASN A 222 18.20 9.06 -2.15
N HIS A 223 17.71 8.32 -3.16
CA HIS A 223 18.54 7.74 -4.22
C HIS A 223 18.12 8.24 -5.58
N CYS A 224 19.08 8.68 -6.40
CA CYS A 224 18.83 9.14 -7.76
C CYS A 224 19.29 8.11 -8.81
N LEU A 225 18.95 8.36 -10.08
CA LEU A 225 19.38 7.52 -11.20
C LEU A 225 20.90 7.38 -11.30
N ASP A 226 21.65 8.38 -10.85
CA ASP A 226 23.11 8.40 -10.89
C ASP A 226 23.73 7.50 -9.82
N ASP A 227 22.97 7.08 -8.81
CA ASP A 227 23.41 6.11 -7.80
C ASP A 227 23.44 4.67 -8.31
N ILE A 228 22.88 4.39 -9.49
CA ILE A 228 22.86 3.06 -10.10
C ILE A 228 23.95 2.97 -11.18
N GLY A 229 24.95 2.11 -10.98
CA GLY A 229 25.89 1.76 -12.04
C GLY A 229 25.27 0.74 -13.01
N GLY A 230 25.16 1.08 -14.29
CA GLY A 230 24.63 0.17 -15.32
C GLY A 230 23.12 0.23 -15.53
N LEU A 231 22.51 -0.92 -15.86
CA LEU A 231 21.06 -1.11 -16.06
C LEU A 231 20.46 -0.20 -17.16
N PHE A 232 21.19 -0.04 -18.27
CA PHE A 232 20.86 0.92 -19.33
C PHE A 232 19.43 0.77 -19.88
N PHE A 233 18.98 -0.47 -20.19
CA PHE A 233 17.66 -0.68 -20.76
C PHE A 233 16.53 -0.43 -19.75
N LEU A 234 16.76 -0.76 -18.48
CA LEU A 234 15.83 -0.43 -17.40
C LEU A 234 15.68 1.10 -17.27
N LYS A 235 16.80 1.83 -17.16
CA LYS A 235 16.78 3.30 -17.06
C LYS A 235 16.09 3.95 -18.26
N GLN A 236 16.39 3.49 -19.47
CA GLN A 236 15.74 4.00 -20.68
C GLN A 236 14.23 3.73 -20.68
N TRP A 237 13.80 2.55 -20.23
CA TRP A 237 12.39 2.18 -20.16
C TRP A 237 11.63 3.04 -19.14
N LEU A 238 12.26 3.33 -18.00
CA LEU A 238 11.71 4.18 -16.94
C LEU A 238 11.61 5.64 -17.36
N GLN A 239 12.64 6.16 -18.03
CA GLN A 239 12.66 7.54 -18.51
C GLN A 239 11.55 7.82 -19.53
N LYS A 240 11.25 6.86 -20.42
CA LYS A 240 10.11 6.97 -21.35
C LYS A 240 8.75 7.03 -20.65
N ARG A 241 8.67 6.65 -19.38
CA ARG A 241 7.43 6.51 -18.61
C ARG A 241 7.31 7.44 -17.41
N SER A 242 8.28 8.33 -17.19
CA SER A 242 8.26 9.25 -16.04
C SER A 242 7.04 10.16 -16.01
N ASN A 243 6.50 10.53 -17.18
CA ASN A 243 5.41 11.50 -17.29
C ASN A 243 4.03 10.83 -17.44
N VAL A 244 3.92 9.51 -17.22
CA VAL A 244 2.67 8.75 -17.46
C VAL A 244 1.55 9.15 -16.49
N PHE A 245 1.88 9.70 -15.32
CA PHE A 245 0.87 10.18 -14.37
C PHE A 245 0.38 11.62 -14.61
N SER A 246 0.93 12.30 -15.62
CA SER A 246 0.53 13.67 -15.98
C SER A 246 -0.89 13.73 -16.57
N SER A 247 -1.53 14.89 -16.47
CA SER A 247 -2.83 15.15 -17.11
C SER A 247 -2.76 14.97 -18.63
N GLN A 248 -1.63 15.31 -19.25
CA GLN A 248 -1.39 15.14 -20.68
C GLN A 248 -1.33 13.65 -21.09
N ALA A 249 -0.69 12.81 -20.28
CA ALA A 249 -0.68 11.36 -20.53
C ALA A 249 -2.10 10.76 -20.46
N LYS A 250 -2.92 11.24 -19.52
CA LYS A 250 -4.32 10.82 -19.40
C LYS A 250 -5.15 11.28 -20.60
N SER A 251 -5.00 12.52 -21.06
CA SER A 251 -5.75 13.02 -22.23
C SER A 251 -5.32 12.34 -23.53
N TYR A 252 -4.06 11.93 -23.66
CA TYR A 252 -3.59 11.10 -24.77
C TYR A 252 -4.20 9.68 -24.76
N GLY A 253 -4.68 9.21 -23.62
CA GLY A 253 -5.22 7.87 -23.47
C GLY A 253 -4.17 6.81 -23.12
N LEU A 254 -3.04 7.20 -22.51
CA LEU A 254 -2.09 6.21 -22.00
C LEU A 254 -2.72 5.39 -20.86
N PRO A 255 -2.60 4.04 -20.90
CA PRO A 255 -3.04 3.22 -19.79
C PRO A 255 -2.19 3.48 -18.56
N VAL A 256 -2.78 3.27 -17.38
CA VAL A 256 -2.06 3.34 -16.10
C VAL A 256 -1.00 2.23 -16.06
N PRO A 257 0.27 2.56 -15.76
CA PRO A 257 1.34 1.58 -15.75
C PRO A 257 1.13 0.61 -14.59
N LYS A 258 1.27 -0.68 -14.87
CA LYS A 258 1.00 -1.72 -13.89
C LYS A 258 2.17 -1.89 -12.93
N GLY A 259 3.37 -2.00 -13.48
CA GLY A 259 4.53 -2.32 -12.68
C GLY A 259 5.61 -3.08 -13.45
N ILE A 260 6.70 -3.37 -12.76
CA ILE A 260 7.79 -4.20 -13.26
C ILE A 260 8.13 -5.29 -12.25
N LEU A 261 8.57 -6.44 -12.78
CA LEU A 261 9.20 -7.50 -12.01
C LEU A 261 10.71 -7.46 -12.29
N LEU A 262 11.50 -7.26 -11.24
CA LEU A 262 12.96 -7.26 -11.26
C LEU A 262 13.44 -8.62 -10.77
N VAL A 263 13.97 -9.43 -11.67
CA VAL A 263 14.49 -10.76 -11.38
C VAL A 263 15.99 -10.73 -11.58
N GLY A 264 16.76 -11.42 -10.76
CA GLY A 264 18.17 -11.58 -11.04
C GLY A 264 18.99 -11.94 -9.82
N ILE A 265 20.29 -11.96 -10.02
CA ILE A 265 21.25 -12.43 -9.02
C ILE A 265 21.23 -11.49 -7.81
N GLN A 266 21.51 -12.01 -6.62
CA GLN A 266 21.55 -11.20 -5.40
C GLN A 266 22.63 -10.10 -5.53
N GLY A 267 22.37 -8.92 -4.95
CA GLY A 267 23.35 -7.83 -4.96
C GLY A 267 23.46 -7.01 -6.25
N THR A 268 22.61 -7.25 -7.27
CA THR A 268 22.62 -6.51 -8.56
C THR A 268 21.81 -5.21 -8.57
N GLY A 269 21.28 -4.76 -7.43
CA GLY A 269 20.61 -3.46 -7.32
C GLY A 269 19.09 -3.47 -7.55
N LYS A 270 18.42 -4.63 -7.46
CA LYS A 270 16.95 -4.76 -7.56
C LYS A 270 16.20 -3.84 -6.58
N SER A 271 16.50 -3.94 -5.28
CA SER A 271 15.89 -3.12 -4.22
C SER A 271 16.26 -1.63 -4.34
N LEU A 272 17.47 -1.32 -4.80
CA LEU A 272 17.90 0.06 -5.07
C LEU A 272 17.09 0.67 -6.23
N SER A 273 16.80 -0.12 -7.26
CA SER A 273 16.00 0.30 -8.41
C SER A 273 14.60 0.76 -8.00
N ALA A 274 13.94 0.06 -7.07
CA ALA A 274 12.63 0.49 -6.54
C ALA A 274 12.69 1.89 -5.91
N LYS A 275 13.74 2.17 -5.11
CA LYS A 275 13.97 3.49 -4.51
C LYS A 275 14.20 4.56 -5.56
N VAL A 276 15.07 4.30 -6.53
CA VAL A 276 15.36 5.26 -7.59
C VAL A 276 14.14 5.57 -8.46
N ILE A 277 13.30 4.58 -8.76
CA ILE A 277 12.05 4.78 -9.52
C ILE A 277 11.13 5.75 -8.78
N ALA A 278 10.90 5.54 -7.48
CA ALA A 278 10.07 6.41 -6.67
C ALA A 278 10.61 7.86 -6.66
N GLN A 279 11.93 8.03 -6.55
CA GLN A 279 12.56 9.36 -6.55
C GLN A 279 12.38 10.05 -7.88
N GLN A 280 12.69 9.35 -8.97
CA GLN A 280 12.67 9.90 -10.32
C GLN A 280 11.25 10.32 -10.72
N TRP A 281 10.24 9.57 -10.27
CA TRP A 281 8.84 9.85 -10.56
C TRP A 281 8.18 10.75 -9.52
N GLN A 282 8.94 11.16 -8.48
CA GLN A 282 8.45 11.99 -7.36
C GLN A 282 7.21 11.39 -6.68
N LEU A 283 7.21 10.07 -6.49
CA LEU A 283 6.13 9.33 -5.87
C LEU A 283 6.56 8.76 -4.51
N PRO A 284 5.65 8.67 -3.53
CA PRO A 284 5.94 7.99 -2.27
C PRO A 284 6.21 6.50 -2.51
N LEU A 285 7.17 5.95 -1.77
CA LEU A 285 7.53 4.54 -1.81
C LEU A 285 7.02 3.81 -0.56
N PHE A 286 6.20 2.78 -0.79
CA PHE A 286 5.74 1.87 0.25
C PHE A 286 6.33 0.49 -0.01
N ARG A 287 6.95 -0.10 1.01
CA ARG A 287 7.43 -1.47 0.95
C ARG A 287 6.43 -2.40 1.62
N LEU A 288 6.08 -3.46 0.91
CA LEU A 288 5.36 -4.59 1.45
C LEU A 288 6.37 -5.65 1.90
N ASP A 289 6.36 -5.93 3.20
CA ASP A 289 7.02 -7.12 3.73
C ASP A 289 6.04 -8.29 3.62
N VAL A 290 6.28 -9.16 2.64
CA VAL A 290 5.38 -10.27 2.40
C VAL A 290 5.43 -11.29 3.56
N GLY A 291 6.53 -11.36 4.32
CA GLY A 291 6.59 -12.15 5.54
C GLY A 291 5.50 -11.76 6.56
N LYS A 292 5.17 -10.47 6.68
CA LYS A 292 4.12 -9.98 7.59
C LYS A 292 2.71 -10.39 7.17
N ILE A 293 2.45 -10.56 5.87
CA ILE A 293 1.13 -11.03 5.39
C ILE A 293 0.93 -12.51 5.75
N PHE A 294 1.96 -13.34 5.59
CA PHE A 294 1.87 -14.79 5.72
C PHE A 294 2.26 -15.32 7.12
N GLY A 295 2.61 -14.45 8.07
CA GLY A 295 3.01 -14.83 9.44
C GLY A 295 1.86 -14.92 10.47
N GLY A 296 0.62 -14.64 10.08
CA GLY A 296 -0.56 -14.61 10.97
C GLY A 296 -1.32 -15.94 11.08
N VAL A 297 -2.39 -15.95 11.88
CA VAL A 297 -3.29 -17.12 12.04
C VAL A 297 -4.02 -17.40 10.72
N VAL A 298 -4.30 -18.67 10.42
CA VAL A 298 -5.02 -19.11 9.21
C VAL A 298 -6.34 -18.33 9.05
N GLY A 299 -6.42 -17.46 8.02
CA GLY A 299 -7.56 -16.57 7.74
C GLY A 299 -7.23 -15.08 7.83
N GLU A 300 -6.30 -14.68 8.71
CA GLU A 300 -5.85 -13.28 8.81
C GLU A 300 -5.06 -12.84 7.57
N SER A 301 -4.31 -13.75 6.95
CA SER A 301 -3.49 -13.43 5.78
C SER A 301 -4.29 -12.91 4.57
N GLU A 302 -5.53 -13.40 4.36
CA GLU A 302 -6.37 -12.92 3.26
C GLU A 302 -6.91 -11.51 3.55
N ASN A 303 -7.38 -11.29 4.78
CA ASN A 303 -7.81 -9.96 5.22
C ASN A 303 -6.65 -8.96 5.19
N ASN A 304 -5.44 -9.36 5.58
CA ASN A 304 -4.24 -8.52 5.52
C ASN A 304 -3.88 -8.17 4.07
N MET A 305 -3.94 -9.12 3.13
CA MET A 305 -3.71 -8.85 1.71
C MET A 305 -4.76 -7.91 1.12
N ARG A 306 -6.06 -8.13 1.39
CA ARG A 306 -7.13 -7.22 0.95
C ARG A 306 -6.97 -5.82 1.53
N SER A 307 -6.61 -5.73 2.80
CA SER A 307 -6.35 -4.46 3.48
C SER A 307 -5.14 -3.74 2.88
N MET A 308 -4.06 -4.47 2.59
CA MET A 308 -2.88 -3.94 1.91
C MET A 308 -3.24 -3.34 0.55
N ILE A 309 -4.01 -4.07 -0.27
CA ILE A 309 -4.48 -3.60 -1.58
C ILE A 309 -5.28 -2.30 -1.41
N LYS A 310 -6.25 -2.27 -0.48
CA LYS A 310 -7.07 -1.08 -0.20
C LYS A 310 -6.20 0.11 0.23
N TRP A 311 -5.20 -0.12 1.08
CA TRP A 311 -4.24 0.91 1.49
C TRP A 311 -3.41 1.43 0.32
N ALA A 312 -2.81 0.54 -0.49
CA ALA A 312 -2.01 0.94 -1.65
C ALA A 312 -2.83 1.78 -2.63
N GLU A 313 -4.08 1.38 -2.90
CA GLU A 313 -4.99 2.10 -3.78
C GLU A 313 -5.42 3.47 -3.23
N ASN A 314 -5.68 3.55 -1.92
CA ASN A 314 -6.02 4.81 -1.25
C ASN A 314 -4.85 5.81 -1.24
N LEU A 315 -3.63 5.29 -1.15
CA LEU A 315 -2.39 6.08 -1.17
C LEU A 315 -1.92 6.45 -2.58
N ALA A 316 -2.62 6.01 -3.64
CA ALA A 316 -2.27 6.34 -5.01
C ALA A 316 -2.35 7.87 -5.28
N PRO A 317 -1.41 8.46 -6.04
CA PRO A 317 -0.36 7.80 -6.80
C PRO A 317 0.86 7.42 -5.94
N CYS A 318 1.35 6.19 -6.07
CA CYS A 318 2.48 5.69 -5.28
C CYS A 318 3.25 4.58 -6.00
N VAL A 319 4.45 4.28 -5.51
CA VAL A 319 5.21 3.08 -5.85
C VAL A 319 5.05 2.07 -4.72
N LEU A 320 4.57 0.87 -5.05
CA LEU A 320 4.50 -0.25 -4.12
C LEU A 320 5.64 -1.23 -4.43
N TRP A 321 6.60 -1.33 -3.52
CA TRP A 321 7.71 -2.27 -3.60
C TRP A 321 7.37 -3.56 -2.86
N ILE A 322 7.30 -4.67 -3.59
CA ILE A 322 7.14 -6.02 -3.05
C ILE A 322 8.51 -6.68 -3.07
N ASP A 323 9.16 -6.80 -1.92
CA ASP A 323 10.52 -7.33 -1.87
C ASP A 323 10.52 -8.86 -1.74
N GLU A 324 11.41 -9.51 -2.49
CA GLU A 324 11.70 -10.95 -2.41
C GLU A 324 10.43 -11.82 -2.51
N ILE A 325 9.61 -11.55 -3.53
CA ILE A 325 8.33 -12.24 -3.74
C ILE A 325 8.52 -13.76 -3.92
N ASP A 326 9.68 -14.19 -4.40
CA ASP A 326 10.12 -15.58 -4.53
C ASP A 326 10.20 -16.34 -3.20
N LYS A 327 10.56 -15.67 -2.10
CA LYS A 327 10.59 -16.29 -0.76
C LYS A 327 9.21 -16.75 -0.28
N VAL A 328 8.16 -16.12 -0.81
CA VAL A 328 6.78 -16.50 -0.51
C VAL A 328 6.48 -17.81 -1.20
N PHE A 329 6.74 -17.89 -2.50
CA PHE A 329 6.43 -19.06 -3.29
C PHE A 329 7.27 -20.28 -2.92
N SER A 330 8.53 -20.10 -2.54
CA SER A 330 9.38 -21.21 -2.08
C SER A 330 8.81 -21.90 -0.84
N ARG A 331 8.26 -21.13 0.12
CA ARG A 331 7.58 -21.67 1.32
C ARG A 331 6.30 -22.43 1.00
N LEU A 332 5.65 -22.11 -0.11
CA LEU A 332 4.41 -22.78 -0.52
C LEU A 332 4.67 -24.11 -1.20
N ASN A 333 5.80 -24.22 -1.88
CA ASN A 333 6.24 -25.49 -2.44
C ASN A 333 6.67 -26.48 -1.34
N SER A 334 7.02 -26.00 -0.14
CA SER A 334 7.48 -26.83 0.97
C SER A 334 6.42 -27.22 2.01
N ASN A 335 5.32 -26.46 2.18
CA ASN A 335 4.36 -26.66 3.26
C ASN A 335 3.01 -27.28 2.82
N THR A 336 2.41 -28.09 3.70
CA THR A 336 1.09 -28.73 3.54
C THR A 336 -0.11 -27.77 3.62
N ASP A 337 0.08 -26.52 4.08
CA ASP A 337 -0.95 -25.46 4.17
C ASP A 337 -1.25 -24.75 2.83
N SER A 338 -1.26 -25.53 1.75
CA SER A 338 -1.38 -25.05 0.37
C SER A 338 -2.64 -24.24 0.08
N GLY A 339 -3.74 -24.46 0.82
CA GLY A 339 -5.04 -23.85 0.53
C GLY A 339 -5.13 -22.34 0.77
N THR A 340 -4.74 -21.87 1.96
CA THR A 340 -4.92 -20.47 2.36
C THR A 340 -3.96 -19.54 1.62
N SER A 341 -2.69 -19.94 1.54
CA SER A 341 -1.67 -19.13 0.89
C SER A 341 -1.86 -19.00 -0.61
N ASN A 342 -2.37 -20.04 -1.28
CA ASN A 342 -2.72 -19.97 -2.70
C ASN A 342 -3.85 -18.97 -2.97
N ARG A 343 -4.82 -18.82 -2.05
CA ARG A 343 -5.89 -17.81 -2.17
C ARG A 343 -5.36 -16.38 -2.01
N VAL A 344 -4.47 -16.17 -1.04
CA VAL A 344 -3.81 -14.88 -0.82
C VAL A 344 -3.03 -14.45 -2.08
N LEU A 345 -2.25 -15.35 -2.66
CA LEU A 345 -1.54 -15.10 -3.91
C LEU A 345 -2.49 -14.87 -5.08
N SER A 346 -3.54 -15.67 -5.20
CA SER A 346 -4.54 -15.49 -6.25
C SER A 346 -5.15 -14.08 -6.18
N THR A 347 -5.43 -13.60 -4.98
CA THR A 347 -5.92 -12.22 -4.74
C THR A 347 -4.92 -11.18 -5.25
N LEU A 348 -3.63 -11.33 -4.93
CA LEU A 348 -2.58 -10.44 -5.44
C LEU A 348 -2.49 -10.46 -6.97
N LEU A 349 -2.53 -11.65 -7.57
CA LEU A 349 -2.41 -11.83 -9.02
C LEU A 349 -3.59 -11.25 -9.80
N VAL A 350 -4.80 -11.40 -9.26
CA VAL A 350 -6.01 -10.78 -9.80
C VAL A 350 -5.88 -9.26 -9.71
N TRP A 351 -5.50 -8.73 -8.55
CA TRP A 351 -5.31 -7.29 -8.38
C TRP A 351 -4.25 -6.71 -9.33
N LEU A 352 -3.09 -7.36 -9.48
CA LEU A 352 -2.06 -6.93 -10.46
C LEU A 352 -2.62 -6.85 -11.88
N SER A 353 -3.58 -7.72 -12.23
CA SER A 353 -4.21 -7.76 -13.55
C SER A 353 -5.28 -6.68 -13.71
N GLU A 354 -6.10 -6.43 -12.68
CA GLU A 354 -7.32 -5.62 -12.77
C GLU A 354 -7.19 -4.19 -12.24
N LYS A 355 -6.12 -3.87 -11.51
CA LYS A 355 -5.96 -2.56 -10.87
C LYS A 355 -6.08 -1.41 -11.88
N ASN A 356 -6.86 -0.40 -11.50
CA ASN A 356 -7.10 0.82 -12.29
C ASN A 356 -6.58 2.09 -11.59
N LYS A 357 -6.11 1.98 -10.34
CA LYS A 357 -5.51 3.07 -9.59
C LYS A 357 -4.04 3.24 -9.95
N ASN A 358 -3.51 4.44 -9.74
CA ASN A 358 -2.13 4.84 -10.04
C ASN A 358 -1.11 4.27 -9.03
N VAL A 359 -1.14 2.96 -8.82
CA VAL A 359 -0.19 2.22 -7.98
C VAL A 359 0.81 1.53 -8.90
N PHE A 360 2.06 1.98 -8.95
CA PHE A 360 3.08 1.31 -9.76
C PHE A 360 3.79 0.24 -8.92
N VAL A 361 3.66 -1.03 -9.29
CA VAL A 361 4.23 -2.14 -8.51
C VAL A 361 5.65 -2.44 -8.96
N VAL A 362 6.61 -2.44 -8.05
CA VAL A 362 7.97 -2.95 -8.28
C VAL A 362 8.15 -4.21 -7.45
N ALA A 363 8.09 -5.37 -8.09
CA ALA A 363 8.35 -6.64 -7.42
C ALA A 363 9.82 -7.05 -7.64
N THR A 364 10.48 -7.57 -6.61
CA THR A 364 11.84 -8.14 -6.72
C THR A 364 11.80 -9.65 -6.48
N ALA A 365 12.64 -10.39 -7.19
CA ALA A 365 12.87 -11.81 -6.98
C ALA A 365 14.36 -12.14 -7.16
N ASN A 366 14.89 -13.01 -6.30
CA ASN A 366 16.24 -13.55 -6.45
C ASN A 366 16.23 -14.84 -7.25
N ASP A 367 15.24 -15.70 -7.05
CA ASP A 367 15.09 -16.96 -7.76
C ASP A 367 13.83 -17.01 -8.64
N ILE A 368 14.04 -17.08 -9.95
CA ILE A 368 12.97 -17.21 -10.94
C ILE A 368 12.31 -18.58 -10.92
N LEU A 369 13.03 -19.64 -10.56
CA LEU A 369 12.54 -21.01 -10.61
C LEU A 369 11.47 -21.25 -9.55
N CYS A 370 11.51 -20.50 -8.45
CA CYS A 370 10.49 -20.49 -7.42
C CYS A 370 9.21 -19.74 -7.85
N LEU A 371 9.23 -18.91 -8.89
CA LEU A 371 8.07 -18.11 -9.28
C LEU A 371 7.09 -18.93 -10.14
N PRO A 372 5.77 -18.84 -9.87
CA PRO A 372 4.78 -19.49 -10.70
C PRO A 372 4.69 -18.83 -12.08
N SER A 373 4.46 -19.65 -13.10
CA SER A 373 4.33 -19.20 -14.50
C SER A 373 3.26 -18.12 -14.68
N GLU A 374 2.24 -18.16 -13.82
CA GLU A 374 1.15 -17.21 -13.72
C GLU A 374 1.71 -15.80 -13.55
N LEU A 375 2.66 -15.58 -12.63
CA LEU A 375 3.23 -14.26 -12.34
C LEU A 375 3.92 -13.64 -13.57
N LEU A 376 4.48 -14.49 -14.43
CA LEU A 376 5.21 -14.10 -15.64
C LEU A 376 4.31 -13.80 -16.84
N ARG A 377 2.99 -14.00 -16.72
CA ARG A 377 2.05 -13.71 -17.80
C ARG A 377 1.99 -12.21 -18.07
N LYS A 378 2.05 -11.84 -19.36
CA LYS A 378 1.87 -10.46 -19.82
C LYS A 378 0.51 -9.93 -19.34
N GLY A 379 0.50 -8.66 -18.92
CA GLY A 379 -0.70 -7.99 -18.41
C GLY A 379 -0.77 -7.88 -16.89
N ARG A 380 0.13 -8.53 -16.14
CA ARG A 380 0.30 -8.33 -14.69
C ARG A 380 1.37 -7.29 -14.38
N PHE A 381 2.52 -7.50 -14.99
CA PHE A 381 3.58 -6.50 -15.10
C PHE A 381 3.63 -5.99 -16.53
N ASP A 382 4.03 -4.74 -16.69
CA ASP A 382 4.27 -4.14 -17.99
C ASP A 382 5.54 -4.71 -18.63
N GLU A 383 6.53 -5.05 -17.80
CA GLU A 383 7.82 -5.59 -18.22
C GLU A 383 8.44 -6.44 -17.11
N ILE A 384 9.23 -7.44 -17.50
CA ILE A 384 10.05 -8.26 -16.61
C ILE A 384 11.51 -8.04 -17.00
N PHE A 385 12.30 -7.52 -16.06
CA PHE A 385 13.71 -7.25 -16.26
C PHE A 385 14.58 -8.27 -15.55
N PHE A 386 15.52 -8.86 -16.28
CA PHE A 386 16.60 -9.67 -15.72
C PHE A 386 17.83 -8.80 -15.43
N LEU A 387 18.27 -8.80 -14.17
CA LEU A 387 19.44 -8.11 -13.68
C LEU A 387 20.56 -9.13 -13.48
N ASP A 388 21.47 -9.18 -14.45
CA ASP A 388 22.66 -10.02 -14.42
C ASP A 388 23.80 -9.34 -13.66
N LEU A 389 24.92 -10.05 -13.51
CA LEU A 389 26.17 -9.49 -13.00
C LEU A 389 26.63 -8.33 -13.91
N PRO A 390 27.16 -7.24 -13.31
CA PRO A 390 27.61 -6.08 -14.06
C PRO A 390 28.79 -6.42 -14.98
N ASN A 391 28.73 -5.94 -16.22
CA ASN A 391 29.87 -6.00 -17.13
C ASN A 391 30.99 -5.02 -16.70
N MET A 392 32.17 -5.11 -17.30
CA MET A 392 33.33 -4.28 -16.94
C MET A 392 33.02 -2.77 -16.90
N LYS A 393 32.28 -2.25 -17.89
CA LYS A 393 31.90 -0.81 -17.93
C LYS A 393 30.92 -0.44 -16.82
N GLU A 394 30.08 -1.38 -16.40
CA GLU A 394 29.15 -1.19 -15.28
C GLU A 394 29.89 -1.25 -13.95
N ARG A 395 30.82 -2.20 -13.77
CA ARG A 395 31.69 -2.29 -12.58
C ARG A 395 32.49 -1.02 -12.37
N TYR A 396 33.08 -0.45 -13.43
CA TYR A 396 33.76 0.85 -13.39
C TYR A 396 32.84 1.94 -12.80
N LYS A 397 31.61 2.02 -13.31
CA LYS A 397 30.63 3.00 -12.81
C LYS A 397 30.26 2.75 -11.35
N ILE A 398 30.10 1.49 -10.95
CA ILE A 398 29.76 1.12 -9.56
C ILE A 398 30.87 1.56 -8.61
N PHE A 399 32.14 1.22 -8.91
CA PHE A 399 33.29 1.71 -8.14
C PHE A 399 33.34 3.23 -8.09
N GLN A 400 33.16 3.90 -9.24
CA GLN A 400 33.14 5.36 -9.32
C GLN A 400 32.06 5.98 -8.42
N ILE A 401 30.84 5.44 -8.42
CA ILE A 401 29.74 5.94 -7.60
C ILE A 401 30.07 5.80 -6.11
N HIS A 402 30.55 4.62 -5.69
CA HIS A 402 30.88 4.39 -4.28
C HIS A 402 32.07 5.24 -3.81
N LEU A 403 33.16 5.31 -4.58
CA LEU A 403 34.32 6.12 -4.24
C LEU A 403 34.00 7.62 -4.25
N LYS A 404 33.18 8.13 -5.18
CA LYS A 404 32.72 9.52 -5.14
C LYS A 404 31.94 9.84 -3.87
N LYS A 405 31.15 8.88 -3.37
CA LYS A 405 30.38 9.07 -2.14
C LYS A 405 31.27 9.09 -0.89
N ILE A 406 32.31 8.25 -0.85
CA ILE A 406 33.19 8.10 0.31
C ILE A 406 34.34 9.13 0.30
N ARG A 407 34.86 9.48 -0.88
CA ARG A 407 35.99 10.38 -1.12
C ARG A 407 35.70 11.31 -2.32
N PRO A 408 34.77 12.27 -2.20
CA PRO A 408 34.31 13.11 -3.31
C PRO A 408 35.41 13.95 -3.98
N LEU A 409 36.45 14.34 -3.23
CA LEU A 409 37.54 15.17 -3.73
C LEU A 409 38.68 14.35 -4.36
N THR A 410 38.87 13.10 -3.92
CA THR A 410 40.06 12.30 -4.25
C THR A 410 39.76 11.00 -4.98
N TRP A 411 38.49 10.68 -5.28
CA TRP A 411 38.10 9.43 -5.96
C TRP A 411 38.86 9.13 -7.27
N LYS A 412 39.36 10.17 -7.97
CA LYS A 412 40.16 10.02 -9.20
C LYS A 412 41.57 9.46 -8.97
N GLN A 413 42.05 9.44 -7.73
CA GLN A 413 43.36 8.90 -7.38
C GLN A 413 43.38 7.36 -7.37
N TYR A 414 42.20 6.73 -7.31
CA TYR A 414 42.06 5.29 -7.27
C TYR A 414 42.03 4.71 -8.70
N ASN A 415 42.70 3.58 -8.90
CA ASN A 415 42.76 2.91 -10.21
C ASN A 415 41.49 2.07 -10.49
N ILE A 416 40.38 2.76 -10.76
CA ILE A 416 39.07 2.14 -10.97
C ILE A 416 39.04 1.20 -12.18
N ASP A 417 39.79 1.53 -13.24
CA ASP A 417 39.91 0.67 -14.42
C ASP A 417 40.46 -0.71 -14.04
N TYR A 418 41.57 -0.73 -13.29
CA TYR A 418 42.17 -1.97 -12.83
C TYR A 418 41.26 -2.76 -11.86
N PHE A 419 40.58 -2.08 -10.92
CA PHE A 419 39.63 -2.77 -10.04
C PHE A 419 38.49 -3.43 -10.82
N SER A 420 38.05 -2.80 -11.91
CA SER A 420 36.96 -3.31 -12.75
C SER A 420 37.38 -4.56 -13.54
N GLU A 421 38.66 -4.68 -13.90
CA GLU A 421 39.24 -5.88 -14.50
C GLU A 421 39.32 -7.03 -13.51
N LEU A 422 39.81 -6.77 -12.29
CA LEU A 422 39.99 -7.79 -11.24
C LEU A 422 38.67 -8.37 -10.70
N THR A 423 37.58 -7.62 -10.80
CA THR A 423 36.28 -7.98 -10.19
C THR A 423 35.33 -8.67 -11.17
N GLU A 424 35.84 -9.49 -12.07
CA GLU A 424 34.99 -10.31 -12.93
C GLU A 424 34.03 -11.17 -12.08
N ASN A 425 32.75 -11.21 -12.47
CA ASN A 425 31.67 -11.89 -11.76
C ASN A 425 31.26 -11.32 -10.39
N PHE A 426 31.79 -10.17 -9.97
CA PHE A 426 31.31 -9.50 -8.77
C PHE A 426 29.96 -8.82 -9.02
N SER A 427 29.04 -8.95 -8.07
CA SER A 427 27.83 -8.14 -7.96
C SER A 427 28.15 -6.72 -7.49
N GLY A 428 27.18 -5.80 -7.64
CA GLY A 428 27.35 -4.43 -7.13
C GLY A 428 27.51 -4.36 -5.61
N ALA A 429 26.87 -5.29 -4.89
CA ALA A 429 27.03 -5.40 -3.43
C ALA A 429 28.45 -5.82 -3.02
N GLU A 430 29.05 -6.77 -3.74
CA GLU A 430 30.42 -7.24 -3.46
C GLU A 430 31.47 -6.17 -3.82
N ILE A 431 31.27 -5.42 -4.91
CA ILE A 431 32.11 -4.26 -5.22
C ILE A 431 32.04 -3.21 -4.11
N LYS A 432 30.85 -2.95 -3.57
CA LYS A 432 30.72 -2.05 -2.42
C LYS A 432 31.45 -2.63 -1.19
N GLN A 433 31.33 -3.93 -0.97
CA GLN A 433 31.93 -4.60 0.18
C GLN A 433 33.45 -4.57 0.13
N SER A 434 34.07 -4.75 -1.04
CA SER A 434 35.54 -4.69 -1.17
C SER A 434 36.10 -3.33 -0.77
N ILE A 435 35.39 -2.24 -1.08
CA ILE A 435 35.77 -0.89 -0.65
C ILE A 435 35.61 -0.74 0.87
N ILE A 436 34.53 -1.27 1.44
CA ILE A 436 34.29 -1.20 2.90
C ILE A 436 35.36 -2.00 3.66
N GLU A 437 35.73 -3.18 3.17
CA GLU A 437 36.77 -4.00 3.79
C GLU A 437 38.14 -3.30 3.74
N ALA A 438 38.49 -2.72 2.59
CA ALA A 438 39.68 -1.91 2.45
C ALA A 438 39.71 -0.72 3.44
N MET A 439 38.56 -0.08 3.67
CA MET A 439 38.43 0.98 4.66
C MET A 439 38.66 0.47 6.10
N HIS A 440 38.14 -0.71 6.44
CA HIS A 440 38.36 -1.31 7.75
C HIS A 440 39.83 -1.64 7.99
N ASN A 441 40.49 -2.25 7.01
CA ASN A 441 41.92 -2.61 7.09
C ASN A 441 42.80 -1.36 7.28
N ALA A 442 42.62 -0.35 6.45
CA ALA A 442 43.39 0.89 6.57
C ALA A 442 43.09 1.64 7.88
N PHE A 443 41.84 1.65 8.34
CA PHE A 443 41.46 2.28 9.60
C PHE A 443 42.09 1.58 10.81
N TYR A 444 42.13 0.24 10.80
CA TYR A 444 42.83 -0.55 11.83
C TYR A 444 44.31 -0.16 11.91
N GLU A 445 44.94 0.08 10.76
CA GLU A 445 46.32 0.57 10.65
C GLU A 445 46.50 2.07 10.89
N LYS A 446 45.43 2.80 11.26
CA LYS A 446 45.43 4.25 11.55
C LYS A 446 45.89 5.11 10.37
N ARG A 447 45.58 4.71 9.14
CA ARG A 447 45.85 5.47 7.91
C ARG A 447 44.61 5.56 7.03
N ASP A 448 44.67 6.38 5.97
CA ASP A 448 43.62 6.36 4.95
C ASP A 448 43.81 5.17 4.00
N PHE A 449 42.72 4.70 3.38
CA PHE A 449 42.76 3.57 2.45
C PHE A 449 43.20 4.04 1.05
N ASN A 450 44.01 3.22 0.41
CA ASN A 450 44.57 3.46 -0.92
C ASN A 450 44.10 2.37 -1.91
N SER A 451 44.67 2.37 -3.12
CA SER A 451 44.29 1.39 -4.15
C SER A 451 44.73 -0.04 -3.82
N GLU A 452 45.83 -0.22 -3.10
CA GLU A 452 46.36 -1.53 -2.72
C GLU A 452 45.45 -2.22 -1.71
N ASP A 453 44.87 -1.47 -0.77
CA ASP A 453 43.90 -2.01 0.20
C ASP A 453 42.66 -2.58 -0.50
N ILE A 454 42.16 -1.88 -1.53
CA ILE A 454 41.02 -2.34 -2.33
C ILE A 454 41.39 -3.61 -3.10
N ILE A 455 42.59 -3.68 -3.66
CA ILE A 455 43.08 -4.88 -4.38
C ILE A 455 43.19 -6.07 -3.43
N SER A 456 43.73 -5.87 -2.22
CA SER A 456 43.80 -6.92 -1.19
C SER A 456 42.41 -7.41 -0.83
N ALA A 457 41.48 -6.50 -0.53
CA ALA A 457 40.09 -6.83 -0.21
C ALA A 457 39.37 -7.57 -1.35
N ILE A 458 39.62 -7.20 -2.61
CA ILE A 458 39.08 -7.92 -3.77
C ILE A 458 39.59 -9.37 -3.79
N SER A 459 40.87 -9.60 -3.51
CA SER A 459 41.47 -10.94 -3.54
C SER A 459 41.00 -11.86 -2.43
N GLU A 460 40.58 -11.31 -1.29
CA GLU A 460 40.07 -12.07 -0.13
C GLU A 460 38.57 -12.38 -0.26
N LEU A 461 37.82 -11.60 -1.03
CA LEU A 461 36.40 -11.82 -1.25
C LEU A 461 36.14 -12.97 -2.22
N ILE A 462 35.32 -13.93 -1.79
CA ILE A 462 34.82 -15.01 -2.65
C ILE A 462 33.47 -14.59 -3.23
N PRO A 463 33.35 -14.39 -4.55
CA PRO A 463 32.11 -13.92 -5.15
C PRO A 463 31.02 -14.99 -5.13
N LEU A 464 29.77 -14.55 -5.02
CA LEU A 464 28.58 -15.39 -5.01
C LEU A 464 28.44 -16.20 -6.31
N ALA A 465 28.90 -15.64 -7.43
CA ALA A 465 28.94 -16.34 -8.71
C ALA A 465 29.83 -17.60 -8.68
N PHE A 466 30.80 -17.69 -7.77
CA PHE A 466 31.60 -18.89 -7.57
C PHE A 466 30.96 -19.86 -6.57
N THR A 467 30.39 -19.34 -5.47
CA THR A 467 29.78 -20.21 -4.44
C THR A 467 28.47 -20.83 -4.91
N ASP A 468 27.73 -20.17 -5.79
CA ASP A 468 26.44 -20.62 -6.32
C ASP A 468 26.40 -20.59 -7.86
N GLN A 469 27.48 -21.06 -8.49
CA GLN A 469 27.65 -21.01 -9.94
C GLN A 469 26.53 -21.71 -10.72
N ALA A 470 26.01 -22.83 -10.19
CA ALA A 470 24.96 -23.60 -10.86
C ALA A 470 23.66 -22.81 -10.98
N THR A 471 23.21 -22.13 -9.91
CA THR A 471 21.98 -21.34 -9.95
C THR A 471 22.15 -20.13 -10.85
N VAL A 472 23.28 -19.41 -10.76
CA VAL A 472 23.60 -18.25 -11.60
C VAL A 472 23.54 -18.62 -13.09
N LEU A 473 24.19 -19.71 -13.48
CA LEU A 473 24.18 -20.19 -14.87
C LEU A 473 22.76 -20.57 -15.32
N SER A 474 21.99 -21.25 -14.47
CA SER A 474 20.61 -21.62 -14.80
C SER A 474 19.71 -20.40 -15.03
N MET A 475 19.86 -19.36 -14.20
CA MET A 475 19.10 -18.12 -14.33
C MET A 475 19.48 -17.35 -15.61
N GLN A 476 20.77 -17.28 -15.92
CA GLN A 476 21.27 -16.66 -17.14
C GLN A 476 20.80 -17.41 -18.40
N GLN A 477 20.84 -18.75 -18.39
CA GLN A 477 20.31 -19.56 -19.48
C GLN A 477 18.81 -19.32 -19.65
N TRP A 478 18.06 -19.29 -18.55
CA TRP A 478 16.63 -19.00 -18.58
C TRP A 478 16.34 -17.62 -19.18
N ALA A 479 17.10 -16.59 -18.82
CA ALA A 479 16.97 -15.25 -19.39
C ALA A 479 17.23 -15.23 -20.91
N LYS A 480 18.23 -16.00 -21.38
CA LYS A 480 18.58 -16.14 -22.81
C LYS A 480 17.49 -16.82 -23.64
N LEU A 481 16.59 -17.60 -23.03
CA LEU A 481 15.44 -18.21 -23.73
C LEU A 481 14.36 -17.18 -24.16
N GLY A 482 14.59 -15.87 -23.94
CA GLY A 482 13.77 -14.79 -24.50
C GLY A 482 12.45 -14.53 -23.78
N LYS A 483 12.27 -15.09 -22.58
CA LYS A 483 11.07 -14.89 -21.77
C LYS A 483 11.05 -13.56 -21.00
N VAL A 484 12.19 -12.88 -20.93
CA VAL A 484 12.39 -11.62 -20.17
C VAL A 484 13.32 -10.67 -20.92
N ARG A 485 13.28 -9.40 -20.53
CA ARG A 485 14.13 -8.35 -21.08
C ARG A 485 15.38 -8.20 -20.22
N LEU A 486 16.56 -8.13 -20.84
CA LEU A 486 17.79 -7.79 -20.11
C LEU A 486 17.73 -6.33 -19.64
N ALA A 487 18.16 -6.09 -18.39
CA ALA A 487 18.26 -4.73 -17.84
C ALA A 487 19.51 -3.99 -18.34
N SER A 488 20.57 -4.73 -18.63
CA SER A 488 21.88 -4.25 -19.09
C SER A 488 22.12 -4.55 -20.58
N LYS A 489 23.14 -3.89 -21.16
CA LYS A 489 23.52 -4.00 -22.58
C LYS A 489 24.16 -5.32 -22.94
#